data_AF-A0AAV6ZWA4-F1
#
_entry.id   AF-A0AAV6ZWA4-F1
#
_cell.length_a   1.000
_cell.length_b   1.000
_cell.length_c   1.000
_cell.angle_alpha   90.00
_cell.angle_beta   90.00
_cell.angle_gamma   90.00
#
_symmetry.space_group_name_H-M   'P 1'
#
loop_
_entity.id
_entity.type
_entity.pdbx_description
1 polymer ?
#
loop_
_entity_poly.entity_id
_entity_poly.type
_entity_poly.pdbx_seq_one_letter_code
_entity_poly.pdbx_strand_id
1 'polypeptide(L)'
;MAQLILFLLLVLITCNTISIAYPTGAPISACQSMKPGHVGVYPQSKPAPYIMKINSSLYQPGKPIQVQIQGPPYRGILLQARTYSKPTLYGTWLEPPNNTKILACPENTLGSITHSNTNFKDQSTTYIWMPPDSSCPNVLFFVATVAEAFNIYWLGVRSAIIFKDPAVGCSNSVNTGQSVFLAVNSGTAWQPALIPVMCLQLVLFLLFGHFEP
;
A
#
# COMPACT_ATOMS: atom_id res chain seq x y z
N MET A 1 34.57 -18.29 -27.27
CA MET A 1 33.23 -17.72 -27.57
C MET A 1 32.08 -18.56 -26.99
N ALA A 2 32.02 -19.88 -27.21
CA ALA A 2 30.95 -20.74 -26.67
C ALA A 2 30.85 -20.73 -25.13
N GLN A 3 31.97 -20.69 -24.41
CA GLN A 3 31.99 -20.63 -22.95
C GLN A 3 31.41 -19.32 -22.39
N LEU A 4 31.63 -18.18 -23.07
CA LEU A 4 31.08 -16.89 -22.66
C LEU A 4 29.55 -16.85 -22.82
N ILE A 5 29.03 -17.45 -23.90
CA ILE A 5 27.59 -17.54 -24.17
C ILE A 5 26.92 -18.44 -23.14
N LEU A 6 27.52 -19.59 -22.81
CA LEU A 6 27.01 -20.50 -21.78
C LEU A 6 26.98 -19.81 -20.40
N PHE A 7 28.00 -19.02 -20.07
CA PHE A 7 28.07 -18.26 -18.83
C PHE A 7 26.99 -17.18 -18.76
N LEU A 8 26.79 -16.44 -19.85
CA LEU A 8 25.77 -15.39 -19.94
C LEU A 8 24.35 -15.97 -19.80
N LEU A 9 24.10 -17.14 -20.42
CA LEU A 9 22.83 -17.86 -20.29
C LEU A 9 22.60 -18.34 -18.85
N LEU A 10 23.64 -18.83 -18.17
CA LEU A 10 23.52 -19.27 -16.77
C LEU A 10 23.26 -18.10 -15.81
N VAL A 11 23.88 -16.93 -16.05
CA VAL A 11 23.63 -15.70 -15.30
C VAL A 11 22.21 -15.17 -15.55
N LEU A 12 21.72 -15.22 -16.80
CA LEU A 12 20.33 -14.85 -17.14
C LEU A 12 19.31 -15.81 -16.49
N ILE A 13 19.61 -17.11 -16.40
CA ILE A 13 18.74 -18.10 -15.75
C ILE A 13 18.68 -17.86 -14.23
N THR A 14 19.81 -17.55 -13.59
CA THR A 14 19.90 -17.31 -12.14
C THR A 14 19.41 -15.92 -11.70
N CYS A 15 19.29 -14.96 -12.64
CA CYS A 15 18.69 -13.64 -12.41
C CYS A 15 17.15 -13.65 -12.51
N ASN A 16 16.52 -14.80 -12.77
CA ASN A 16 15.09 -14.98 -12.52
C ASN A 16 14.90 -15.07 -11.02
N THR A 17 14.80 -13.92 -10.36
CA THR A 17 14.44 -13.86 -8.95
C THR A 17 13.07 -14.53 -8.80
N ILE A 18 13.05 -15.73 -8.21
CA ILE A 18 11.83 -16.31 -7.69
C ILE A 18 11.44 -15.36 -6.55
N SER A 19 10.57 -14.39 -6.85
CA SER A 19 9.98 -13.54 -5.84
C SER A 19 9.09 -14.45 -4.98
N ILE A 20 9.64 -14.96 -3.88
CA ILE A 20 8.86 -15.64 -2.86
C ILE A 20 7.92 -14.57 -2.29
N ALA A 21 6.71 -14.51 -2.84
CA ALA A 21 5.68 -13.60 -2.38
C ALA A 21 5.18 -14.13 -1.05
N TYR A 22 5.82 -13.69 0.04
CA TYR A 22 5.34 -13.97 1.38
C TYR A 22 3.93 -13.38 1.54
N PRO A 23 3.07 -14.00 2.36
CA PRO A 23 1.71 -13.55 2.61
C PRO A 23 1.65 -12.29 3.48
N THR A 24 2.59 -11.36 3.30
CA THR A 24 2.87 -10.24 4.17
C THR A 24 2.25 -8.93 3.69
N GLY A 25 1.27 -8.98 2.79
CA GLY A 25 0.58 -7.80 2.29
C GLY A 25 0.87 -7.43 0.84
N ALA A 26 0.18 -6.40 0.37
CA ALA A 26 0.38 -5.84 -0.96
C ALA A 26 1.74 -5.13 -1.08
N PRO A 27 2.40 -5.19 -2.25
CA PRO A 27 3.63 -4.46 -2.49
C PRO A 27 3.36 -2.94 -2.61
N ILE A 28 4.37 -2.12 -2.37
CA ILE A 28 4.28 -0.65 -2.52
C ILE A 28 3.86 -0.25 -3.95
N SER A 29 4.25 -1.04 -4.96
CA SER A 29 3.85 -0.83 -6.36
C SER A 29 2.34 -0.96 -6.59
N ALA A 30 1.59 -1.59 -5.67
CA ALA A 30 0.14 -1.71 -5.73
C ALA A 30 -0.59 -0.45 -5.24
N CYS A 31 0.09 0.51 -4.61
CA CYS A 31 -0.55 1.70 -4.02
C CYS A 31 -1.43 2.48 -5.02
N GLN A 32 -0.95 2.62 -6.26
CA GLN A 32 -1.66 3.36 -7.31
C GLN A 32 -2.69 2.47 -8.02
N SER A 33 -2.25 1.32 -8.54
CA SER A 33 -3.06 0.42 -9.36
C SER A 33 -4.11 -0.37 -8.59
N MET A 34 -3.94 -0.49 -7.26
CA MET A 34 -4.67 -1.38 -6.36
C MET A 34 -4.57 -2.87 -6.74
N LYS A 35 -3.70 -3.23 -7.71
CA LYS A 35 -3.59 -4.59 -8.22
C LYS A 35 -2.59 -5.40 -7.40
N PRO A 36 -2.91 -6.64 -7.00
CA PRO A 36 -1.93 -7.55 -6.41
C PRO A 36 -0.72 -7.76 -7.35
N GLY A 37 0.47 -7.91 -6.78
CA GLY A 37 1.72 -8.11 -7.52
C GLY A 37 1.93 -9.52 -8.07
N HIS A 38 0.90 -10.36 -8.14
CA HIS A 38 1.00 -11.74 -8.59
C HIS A 38 0.96 -11.83 -10.11
N VAL A 39 2.00 -12.40 -10.72
CA VAL A 39 2.10 -12.60 -12.18
C VAL A 39 1.05 -13.63 -12.62
N GLY A 40 0.38 -13.36 -13.74
CA GLY A 40 -0.63 -14.26 -14.31
C GLY A 40 -1.97 -14.29 -13.56
N VAL A 41 -2.14 -13.47 -12.52
CA VAL A 41 -3.39 -13.40 -11.76
C VAL A 41 -4.16 -12.13 -12.10
N TYR A 42 -5.42 -12.30 -12.49
CA TYR A 42 -6.30 -11.22 -12.96
C TYR A 42 -7.52 -11.07 -12.03
N PRO A 43 -8.12 -9.87 -11.98
CA PRO A 43 -9.32 -9.67 -11.18
C PRO A 43 -10.48 -10.50 -11.74
N GLN A 44 -11.39 -10.89 -10.85
CA GLN A 44 -12.62 -11.57 -11.23
C GLN A 44 -13.48 -10.66 -12.13
N SER A 45 -14.05 -11.25 -13.18
CA SER A 45 -14.95 -10.54 -14.11
C SER A 45 -16.37 -10.40 -13.56
N LYS A 46 -16.77 -11.30 -12.66
CA LYS A 46 -18.06 -11.23 -11.97
C LYS A 46 -18.05 -10.12 -10.92
N PRO A 47 -19.21 -9.50 -10.62
CA PRO A 47 -19.33 -8.53 -9.54
C PRO A 47 -18.77 -9.07 -8.21
N ALA A 48 -18.18 -8.16 -7.43
CA ALA A 48 -17.68 -8.50 -6.10
C ALA A 48 -18.84 -8.88 -5.16
N PRO A 49 -18.70 -9.96 -4.35
CA PRO A 49 -19.70 -10.31 -3.33
C PRO A 49 -19.57 -9.45 -2.05
N TYR A 50 -18.96 -8.26 -2.16
CA TYR A 50 -18.59 -7.43 -1.04
C TYR A 50 -19.24 -6.05 -1.13
N ILE A 51 -19.67 -5.52 0.02
CA ILE A 51 -20.19 -4.16 0.18
C ILE A 51 -19.37 -3.45 1.24
N MET A 52 -18.86 -2.26 0.92
CA MET A 52 -18.15 -1.44 1.89
C MET A 52 -19.15 -0.55 2.65
N LYS A 53 -19.37 -0.86 3.93
CA LYS A 53 -20.20 -0.06 4.83
C LYS A 53 -19.35 0.99 5.54
N ILE A 54 -19.92 2.18 5.68
CA ILE A 54 -19.37 3.31 6.42
C ILE A 54 -20.40 3.76 7.45
N ASN A 55 -19.95 4.23 8.61
CA ASN A 55 -20.85 4.73 9.65
C ASN A 55 -21.34 6.18 9.42
N SER A 56 -20.72 6.92 8.50
CA SER A 56 -21.10 8.28 8.15
C SER A 56 -20.80 8.59 6.68
N SER A 57 -21.72 9.28 6.01
CA SER A 57 -21.51 9.87 4.67
C SER A 57 -21.01 11.31 4.72
N LEU A 58 -20.81 11.86 5.93
CA LEU A 58 -20.21 13.17 6.17
C LEU A 58 -18.92 12.99 6.97
N TYR A 59 -17.86 13.69 6.57
CA TYR A 59 -16.62 13.71 7.35
C TYR A 59 -16.33 15.09 7.92
N GLN A 60 -15.70 15.09 9.09
CA GLN A 60 -15.24 16.27 9.80
C GLN A 60 -13.80 16.02 10.27
N PRO A 61 -12.85 16.95 10.06
CA PRO A 61 -11.54 16.95 10.73
C PRO A 61 -11.60 16.47 12.18
N GLY A 62 -10.69 15.56 12.55
CA GLY A 62 -10.60 15.00 13.89
C GLY A 62 -11.71 14.01 14.28
N LYS A 63 -12.73 13.79 13.45
CA LYS A 63 -13.79 12.80 13.71
C LYS A 63 -13.59 11.54 12.85
N PRO A 64 -13.27 10.39 13.44
CA PRO A 64 -12.99 9.18 12.68
C PRO A 64 -14.26 8.60 12.04
N ILE A 65 -14.08 7.99 10.86
CA ILE A 65 -15.09 7.19 10.16
C ILE A 65 -14.69 5.72 10.26
N GLN A 66 -15.67 4.88 10.60
CA GLN A 66 -15.52 3.43 10.63
C GLN A 66 -15.92 2.85 9.27
N VAL A 67 -15.09 1.94 8.78
CA VAL A 67 -15.26 1.23 7.51
C VAL A 67 -15.27 -0.27 7.76
N GLN A 68 -16.23 -0.98 7.19
CA GLN A 68 -16.38 -2.43 7.29
C GLN A 68 -16.63 -3.04 5.90
N ILE A 69 -16.06 -4.22 5.66
CA ILE A 69 -16.33 -5.00 4.45
C ILE A 69 -17.37 -6.06 4.79
N GLN A 70 -18.56 -5.90 4.25
CA GLN A 70 -19.66 -6.85 4.35
C GLN A 70 -19.59 -7.85 3.20
N GLY A 71 -20.03 -9.09 3.42
CA GLY A 71 -19.91 -10.19 2.47
C GLY A 71 -19.27 -11.44 3.09
N PRO A 72 -18.82 -12.41 2.27
CA PRO A 72 -18.10 -13.59 2.75
C PRO A 72 -16.79 -13.23 3.48
N PRO A 73 -16.16 -14.16 4.22
CA PRO A 73 -14.81 -13.96 4.74
C PRO A 73 -13.79 -13.69 3.62
N TYR A 74 -12.76 -12.90 3.91
CA TYR A 74 -11.70 -12.54 2.97
C TYR A 74 -10.32 -12.65 3.62
N ARG A 75 -9.28 -12.86 2.81
CA ARG A 75 -7.90 -13.03 3.28
C ARG A 75 -7.05 -11.80 3.01
N GLY A 76 -7.11 -11.30 1.78
CA GLY A 76 -6.37 -10.12 1.35
C GLY A 76 -7.24 -8.88 1.31
N ILE A 77 -6.65 -7.76 1.68
CA ILE A 77 -7.22 -6.43 1.47
C ILE A 77 -6.12 -5.46 1.08
N LEU A 78 -6.44 -4.49 0.23
CA LEU A 78 -5.72 -3.22 0.08
C LEU A 78 -6.77 -2.12 0.09
N LEU A 79 -6.81 -1.29 1.14
CA LEU A 79 -7.89 -0.34 1.41
C LEU A 79 -7.32 1.08 1.50
N GLN A 80 -7.99 2.03 0.84
CA GLN A 80 -7.58 3.43 0.73
C GLN A 80 -8.79 4.36 0.80
N ALA A 81 -8.53 5.59 1.25
CA ALA A 81 -9.42 6.73 1.04
C ALA A 81 -8.84 7.58 -0.09
N ARG A 82 -9.67 7.97 -1.07
CA ARG A 82 -9.25 8.78 -2.21
C ARG A 82 -10.16 9.98 -2.41
N THR A 83 -9.57 11.07 -2.89
CA THR A 83 -10.34 12.23 -3.35
C THR A 83 -11.10 11.93 -4.64
N TYR A 84 -12.21 12.62 -4.89
CA TYR A 84 -13.07 12.29 -6.03
C TYR A 84 -12.53 12.81 -7.38
N SER A 85 -12.17 14.09 -7.45
CA SER A 85 -11.82 14.78 -8.71
C SER A 85 -10.49 14.32 -9.30
N LYS A 86 -9.49 14.03 -8.46
CA LYS A 86 -8.20 13.48 -8.87
C LYS A 86 -7.80 12.41 -7.85
N PRO A 87 -8.11 11.11 -8.07
CA PRO A 87 -7.99 10.07 -7.05
C PRO A 87 -6.59 9.89 -6.44
N THR A 88 -6.29 10.70 -5.43
CA THR A 88 -5.06 10.68 -4.62
C THR A 88 -5.38 10.22 -3.21
N LEU A 89 -4.41 9.62 -2.52
CA LEU A 89 -4.58 9.21 -1.13
C LEU A 89 -4.94 10.40 -0.24
N TYR A 90 -5.87 10.20 0.69
CA TYR A 90 -6.32 11.26 1.58
C TYR A 90 -6.61 10.75 3.00
N GLY A 91 -6.13 11.47 4.00
CA GLY A 91 -6.27 11.12 5.42
C GLY A 91 -5.47 9.90 5.85
N THR A 92 -5.73 9.44 7.07
CA THR A 92 -4.86 8.50 7.78
C THR A 92 -5.67 7.33 8.31
N TRP A 93 -5.20 6.10 8.09
CA TRP A 93 -5.74 4.96 8.81
C TRP A 93 -5.12 4.89 10.20
N LEU A 94 -5.96 4.68 11.21
CA LEU A 94 -5.52 4.48 12.59
C LEU A 94 -5.05 3.04 12.80
N GLU A 95 -4.92 2.62 14.06
CA GLU A 95 -4.44 1.30 14.44
C GLU A 95 -5.13 0.18 13.63
N PRO A 96 -4.36 -0.57 12.81
CA PRO A 96 -4.92 -1.62 11.97
C PRO A 96 -5.51 -2.75 12.83
N PRO A 97 -6.70 -3.29 12.48
CA PRO A 97 -7.23 -4.47 13.16
C PRO A 97 -6.33 -5.69 12.95
N ASN A 98 -6.55 -6.73 13.77
CA ASN A 98 -5.77 -7.97 13.68
C ASN A 98 -5.70 -8.53 12.25
N ASN A 99 -4.58 -9.17 11.90
CA ASN A 99 -4.30 -9.71 10.57
C ASN A 99 -4.19 -8.65 9.45
N THR A 100 -4.11 -7.37 9.79
CA THR A 100 -3.88 -6.25 8.87
C THR A 100 -2.71 -5.40 9.35
N LYS A 101 -2.24 -4.48 8.50
CA LYS A 101 -1.18 -3.52 8.80
C LYS A 101 -1.27 -2.32 7.87
N ILE A 102 -0.56 -1.24 8.21
CA ILE A 102 -0.35 -0.12 7.31
C ILE A 102 0.55 -0.53 6.14
N LEU A 103 0.21 -0.05 4.94
CA LEU A 103 1.10 -0.02 3.78
C LEU A 103 1.58 1.42 3.57
N ALA A 104 2.88 1.64 3.75
CA ALA A 104 3.49 2.95 3.56
C ALA A 104 3.63 3.29 2.07
N CYS A 105 2.58 3.88 1.51
CA CYS A 105 2.59 4.36 0.13
C CYS A 105 3.40 5.65 0.00
N PRO A 106 4.06 5.92 -1.15
CA PRO A 106 4.94 7.08 -1.31
C PRO A 106 4.24 8.43 -1.09
N GLU A 107 2.97 8.54 -1.50
CA GLU A 107 2.17 9.76 -1.34
C GLU A 107 1.70 10.00 0.10
N ASN A 108 1.53 8.92 0.87
CA ASN A 108 1.01 8.96 2.22
C ASN A 108 1.35 7.66 2.94
N THR A 109 2.27 7.75 3.90
CA THR A 109 2.82 6.60 4.64
C THR A 109 1.81 5.92 5.55
N LEU A 110 0.69 6.56 5.86
CA LEU A 110 -0.42 6.00 6.64
C LEU A 110 -1.73 5.93 5.84
N GLY A 111 -1.67 6.12 4.52
CA GLY A 111 -2.84 6.28 3.66
C GLY A 111 -3.47 4.98 3.17
N SER A 112 -2.86 3.83 3.49
CA SER A 112 -3.32 2.52 3.02
C SER A 112 -3.25 1.44 4.09
N ILE A 113 -4.24 0.54 4.08
CA ILE A 113 -4.23 -0.71 4.87
C ILE A 113 -4.04 -1.90 3.94
N THR A 114 -3.24 -2.87 4.36
CA THR A 114 -3.12 -4.19 3.72
C THR A 114 -3.28 -5.32 4.73
N HIS A 115 -3.52 -6.55 4.26
CA HIS A 115 -3.35 -7.74 5.08
C HIS A 115 -1.90 -7.92 5.57
N SER A 116 -1.70 -8.50 6.75
CA SER A 116 -0.37 -8.86 7.29
C SER A 116 -0.09 -10.36 7.27
N ASN A 117 -1.14 -11.17 7.08
CA ASN A 117 -1.11 -12.62 6.90
C ASN A 117 -2.36 -13.05 6.10
N THR A 118 -2.48 -14.35 5.80
CA THR A 118 -3.63 -14.92 5.06
C THR A 118 -4.79 -15.36 5.96
N ASN A 119 -4.78 -15.04 7.25
CA ASN A 119 -5.91 -15.36 8.13
C ASN A 119 -7.15 -14.61 7.69
N PHE A 120 -8.29 -15.27 7.88
CA PHE A 120 -9.58 -14.71 7.53
C PHE A 120 -9.87 -13.44 8.33
N LYS A 121 -10.50 -12.51 7.62
CA LYS A 121 -11.18 -11.33 8.12
C LYS A 121 -12.64 -11.50 7.74
N ASP A 122 -13.52 -10.93 8.53
CA ASP A 122 -14.96 -11.02 8.34
C ASP A 122 -15.62 -9.66 8.55
N GLN A 123 -16.95 -9.66 8.60
CA GLN A 123 -17.78 -8.47 8.74
C GLN A 123 -17.62 -7.76 10.09
N SER A 124 -17.01 -8.41 11.11
CA SER A 124 -16.69 -7.80 12.39
C SER A 124 -15.41 -6.96 12.35
N THR A 125 -14.58 -7.14 11.31
CA THR A 125 -13.33 -6.39 11.13
C THR A 125 -13.65 -4.93 10.80
N THR A 126 -13.25 -4.03 11.70
CA THR A 126 -13.52 -2.59 11.58
C THR A 126 -12.22 -1.83 11.34
N TYR A 127 -12.18 -1.04 10.27
CA TYR A 127 -11.09 -0.14 9.93
C TYR A 127 -11.46 1.29 10.32
N ILE A 128 -10.55 2.01 10.94
CA ILE A 128 -10.81 3.37 11.42
C ILE A 128 -9.96 4.35 10.61
N TRP A 129 -10.63 5.29 9.94
CA TRP A 129 -10.01 6.33 9.15
C TRP A 129 -10.20 7.70 9.80
N MET A 130 -9.13 8.48 9.86
CA MET A 130 -9.09 9.83 10.41
C MET A 130 -8.92 10.86 9.29
N PRO A 131 -9.89 11.77 9.10
CA PRO A 131 -9.73 12.92 8.21
C PRO A 131 -8.67 13.89 8.76
N PRO A 132 -7.76 14.42 7.92
CA PRO A 132 -6.76 15.40 8.35
C PRO A 132 -7.40 16.78 8.57
N ASP A 133 -6.70 17.64 9.31
CA ASP A 133 -7.20 18.98 9.68
C ASP A 133 -7.03 20.03 8.57
N SER A 134 -6.18 19.74 7.58
CA SER A 134 -5.89 20.61 6.45
C SER A 134 -6.38 20.00 5.13
N SER A 135 -6.59 20.87 4.15
CA SER A 135 -6.88 20.48 2.76
C SER A 135 -8.16 19.64 2.63
N CYS A 136 -9.33 20.23 2.86
CA CYS A 136 -10.60 19.46 2.86
C CYS A 136 -11.30 19.39 1.50
N PRO A 137 -11.10 18.33 0.71
CA PRO A 137 -11.84 18.12 -0.53
C PRO A 137 -13.33 17.92 -0.25
N ASN A 138 -14.18 18.50 -1.10
CA ASN A 138 -15.63 18.40 -0.91
C ASN A 138 -16.17 16.97 -0.98
N VAL A 139 -15.49 16.08 -1.72
CA VAL A 139 -15.98 14.74 -2.04
C VAL A 139 -14.84 13.73 -1.98
N LEU A 140 -15.09 12.64 -1.25
CA LEU A 140 -14.19 11.51 -1.05
C LEU A 140 -14.93 10.18 -1.27
N PHE A 141 -14.16 9.10 -1.40
CA PHE A 141 -14.68 7.74 -1.31
C PHE A 141 -13.60 6.80 -0.76
N PHE A 142 -14.02 5.72 -0.12
CA PHE A 142 -13.13 4.61 0.17
C PHE A 142 -13.17 3.60 -0.97
N VAL A 143 -12.03 2.96 -1.22
CA VAL A 143 -11.86 1.94 -2.25
C VAL A 143 -10.97 0.83 -1.74
N ALA A 144 -11.36 -0.41 -2.04
CA ALA A 144 -10.60 -1.59 -1.69
C ALA A 144 -10.41 -2.53 -2.87
N THR A 145 -9.28 -3.23 -2.83
CA THR A 145 -9.13 -4.55 -3.43
C THR A 145 -9.36 -5.58 -2.35
N VAL A 146 -10.25 -6.55 -2.61
CA VAL A 146 -10.59 -7.62 -1.67
C VAL A 146 -10.25 -8.95 -2.31
N ALA A 147 -9.49 -9.79 -1.61
CA ALA A 147 -9.09 -11.11 -2.09
C ALA A 147 -9.63 -12.21 -1.16
N GLU A 148 -10.41 -13.12 -1.74
CA GLU A 148 -10.88 -14.33 -1.08
C GLU A 148 -9.76 -15.36 -0.98
N ALA A 149 -8.98 -15.49 -2.06
CA ALA A 149 -7.84 -16.40 -2.19
C ALA A 149 -6.74 -15.75 -3.04
N PHE A 150 -5.58 -16.42 -3.15
CA PHE A 150 -4.44 -15.93 -3.92
C PHE A 150 -4.80 -15.52 -5.35
N ASN A 151 -5.63 -16.32 -6.02
CA ASN A 151 -6.05 -16.11 -7.40
C ASN A 151 -7.49 -15.59 -7.57
N ILE A 152 -8.18 -15.29 -6.47
CA ILE A 152 -9.59 -14.86 -6.48
C ILE A 152 -9.67 -13.51 -5.77
N TYR A 153 -9.74 -12.42 -6.54
CA TYR A 153 -9.82 -11.07 -6.02
C TYR A 153 -10.65 -10.13 -6.90
N TRP A 154 -11.16 -9.07 -6.29
CA TRP A 154 -11.91 -8.01 -6.94
C TRP A 154 -11.25 -6.66 -6.67
N LEU A 155 -11.16 -5.84 -7.72
CA LEU A 155 -10.72 -4.46 -7.63
C LEU A 155 -11.92 -3.54 -7.45
N GLY A 156 -11.70 -2.37 -6.87
CA GLY A 156 -12.65 -1.27 -6.95
C GLY A 156 -13.93 -1.48 -6.13
N VAL A 157 -13.88 -2.26 -5.05
CA VAL A 157 -14.98 -2.32 -4.07
C VAL A 157 -15.03 -0.97 -3.36
N ARG A 158 -16.09 -0.19 -3.60
CA ARG A 158 -16.21 1.20 -3.12
C ARG A 158 -17.27 1.37 -2.06
N SER A 159 -17.08 2.34 -1.17
CA SER A 159 -18.13 2.84 -0.28
C SER A 159 -19.13 3.71 -1.04
N ALA A 160 -20.19 4.12 -0.33
CA ALA A 160 -20.92 5.32 -0.68
C ALA A 160 -19.99 6.55 -0.68
N ILE A 161 -20.39 7.59 -1.41
CA ILE A 161 -19.66 8.87 -1.45
C ILE A 161 -19.71 9.54 -0.07
N ILE A 162 -18.61 10.19 0.29
CA ILE A 162 -18.45 10.92 1.55
C ILE A 162 -18.28 12.38 1.22
N PHE A 163 -19.12 13.23 1.79
CA PHE A 163 -19.06 14.66 1.62
C PHE A 163 -18.36 15.31 2.81
N LYS A 164 -17.65 16.41 2.54
CA LYS A 164 -17.22 17.30 3.62
C LYS A 164 -18.44 17.86 4.32
N ASP A 165 -18.47 17.81 5.65
CA ASP A 165 -19.51 18.47 6.40
C ASP A 165 -19.52 19.99 6.10
N PRO A 166 -20.67 20.58 5.73
CA PRO A 166 -20.78 22.03 5.49
C PRO A 166 -20.47 22.86 6.73
N ALA A 167 -20.72 22.33 7.93
CA ALA A 167 -20.50 23.04 9.19
C ALA A 167 -19.03 23.15 9.60
N VAL A 168 -18.13 22.41 8.95
CA VAL A 168 -16.69 22.47 9.25
C VAL A 168 -15.95 23.35 8.25
N GLY A 169 -15.37 24.43 8.79
CA GLY A 169 -14.32 25.19 8.12
C GLY A 169 -13.01 24.44 8.23
N CYS A 170 -12.35 24.22 7.11
CA CYS A 170 -11.00 23.69 7.12
C CYS A 170 -10.03 24.85 6.96
N SER A 171 -8.94 24.82 7.73
CA SER A 171 -7.86 25.77 7.54
C SER A 171 -7.29 25.54 6.15
N ASN A 172 -7.68 26.39 5.20
CA ASN A 172 -6.93 26.54 3.97
C ASN A 172 -5.57 27.05 4.42
N SER A 173 -4.53 26.21 4.34
CA SER A 173 -3.16 26.65 4.60
C SER A 173 -2.74 27.64 3.51
N VAL A 174 -3.21 28.87 3.62
CA VAL A 174 -2.70 30.05 2.93
C VAL A 174 -2.54 31.09 4.03
N ASN A 175 -1.37 31.10 4.67
CA ASN A 175 -0.81 32.28 5.31
C ASN A 175 0.71 32.15 5.38
N THR A 176 1.33 32.91 4.48
CA THR A 176 2.60 33.63 4.57
C THR A 176 3.36 33.54 5.90
N GLY A 177 4.59 33.01 5.83
CA GLY A 177 5.76 33.51 6.54
C GLY A 177 5.68 33.62 8.06
N GLN A 178 5.99 32.53 8.76
CA GLN A 178 6.72 32.61 10.03
C GLN A 178 7.60 31.36 10.18
N SER A 179 8.88 31.54 9.88
CA SER A 179 9.95 30.56 10.12
C SER A 179 10.22 30.46 11.61
N VAL A 180 9.67 29.44 12.27
CA VAL A 180 10.16 28.99 13.58
C VAL A 180 11.20 27.91 13.31
N PHE A 181 12.47 28.32 13.31
CA PHE A 181 13.60 27.39 13.29
C PHE A 181 13.65 26.67 14.64
N LEU A 182 13.30 25.40 14.67
CA LEU A 182 13.71 24.48 15.73
C LEU A 182 14.80 23.58 15.18
N ALA A 183 16.02 23.81 15.66
CA ALA A 183 17.18 22.98 15.40
C ALA A 183 16.93 21.56 15.92
N VAL A 184 17.12 20.55 15.07
CA VAL A 184 17.21 19.15 15.49
C VAL A 184 18.55 18.60 15.01
N ASN A 185 19.31 18.11 15.98
CA ASN A 185 20.61 17.46 15.85
C ASN A 185 20.59 16.31 14.82
N SER A 186 21.58 16.31 13.94
CA SER A 186 21.90 15.21 13.03
C SER A 186 22.50 14.03 13.80
N GLY A 187 21.66 13.06 14.17
CA GLY A 187 22.07 11.72 14.59
C GLY A 187 22.08 10.79 13.38
N THR A 188 23.27 10.45 12.88
CA THR A 188 23.48 9.46 11.82
C THR A 188 23.18 8.05 12.35
N ALA A 189 22.11 7.42 11.87
CA ALA A 189 21.87 5.99 12.03
C ALA A 189 21.98 5.30 10.66
N TRP A 190 23.06 4.57 10.49
CA TRP A 190 23.32 3.69 9.37
C TRP A 190 22.31 2.53 9.39
N GLN A 191 21.57 2.34 8.29
CA GLN A 191 20.92 1.07 7.98
C GLN A 191 21.40 0.61 6.60
N PRO A 192 22.07 -0.55 6.49
CA PRO A 192 22.52 -1.07 5.22
C PRO A 192 21.31 -1.51 4.40
N ALA A 193 21.16 -0.92 3.22
CA ALA A 193 20.27 -1.42 2.19
C ALA A 193 20.79 -2.78 1.72
N LEU A 194 20.16 -3.86 2.19
CA LEU A 194 20.28 -5.19 1.57
C LEU A 194 19.43 -5.20 0.29
N ILE A 195 19.92 -4.50 -0.73
CA ILE A 195 19.72 -4.81 -2.14
C ILE A 195 20.28 -6.22 -2.36
N PRO A 196 19.76 -7.06 -3.28
CA PRO A 196 20.24 -8.43 -3.45
C PRO A 196 21.69 -8.45 -3.95
N VAL A 197 22.65 -8.45 -3.01
CA VAL A 197 24.10 -8.48 -3.27
C VAL A 197 24.54 -9.85 -3.83
N MET A 198 23.66 -10.84 -3.89
CA MET A 198 24.02 -12.18 -4.38
C MET A 198 24.36 -12.25 -5.87
N CYS A 199 23.95 -11.28 -6.70
CA CYS A 199 24.29 -11.31 -8.13
C CYS A 199 25.59 -10.53 -8.45
N LEU A 200 25.92 -9.49 -7.69
CA LEU A 200 27.11 -8.65 -7.96
C LEU A 200 28.40 -9.26 -7.38
N GLN A 201 28.33 -9.94 -6.23
CA GLN A 201 29.51 -10.58 -5.62
C GLN A 201 30.03 -11.77 -6.43
N LEU A 202 29.17 -12.53 -7.10
CA LEU A 202 29.60 -13.65 -7.95
C LEU A 202 30.33 -13.15 -9.21
N VAL A 203 29.90 -12.01 -9.76
CA VAL A 203 30.52 -11.41 -10.95
C VAL A 203 31.87 -10.77 -10.61
N LEU A 204 32.02 -10.10 -9.45
CA LEU A 204 33.32 -9.54 -9.04
C LEU A 204 34.34 -10.62 -8.62
N PHE A 205 33.94 -11.68 -7.93
CA PHE A 205 34.88 -12.76 -7.56
C PHE A 205 35.46 -13.48 -8.77
N LEU A 206 34.70 -13.57 -9.87
CA LEU A 206 35.13 -14.24 -11.09
C LEU A 206 35.86 -13.31 -12.09
N LEU A 207 35.65 -11.99 -12.00
CA LEU A 207 36.40 -11.01 -12.81
C LEU A 207 37.78 -10.68 -12.24
N PHE A 208 38.00 -10.85 -10.94
CA PHE A 208 39.27 -10.48 -10.28
C PHE A 208 40.00 -11.66 -9.61
N GLY A 209 39.48 -12.89 -9.69
CA GLY A 209 40.08 -14.10 -9.11
C GLY A 209 41.21 -14.75 -9.93
N HIS A 210 41.95 -13.98 -10.74
CA HIS A 210 43.16 -14.45 -11.41
C HIS A 210 44.28 -13.45 -11.19
N PHE A 211 45.01 -13.59 -10.09
CA PHE A 211 46.40 -13.16 -10.04
C PHE A 211 47.19 -14.13 -9.14
N GLU A 212 48.13 -14.78 -9.81
CA GLU A 212 49.16 -15.79 -9.50
C GLU A 212 49.99 -15.66 -8.20
N PRO A 213 50.91 -16.62 -7.90
CA PRO A 213 51.26 -17.84 -8.65
C PRO A 213 51.01 -19.18 -7.92
#